data_AF-A0A521K9L9-F1
#
_entry.id   AF-A0A521K9L9-F1
#
_cell.length_a   1.000
_cell.length_b   1.000
_cell.length_c   1.000
_cell.angle_alpha   90.00
_cell.angle_beta   90.00
_cell.angle_gamma   90.00
#
_symmetry.space_group_name_H-M   'P 1'
#
loop_
_entity.id
_entity.type
_entity.pdbx_description
1 polymer ?
#
loop_
_entity_poly.entity_id
_entity_poly.type
_entity_poly.pdbx_seq_one_letter_code
_entity_poly.pdbx_strand_id
1 'polypeptide(L)'
;MSKIDTSELQKIITGRVVPHIYSFVTNTLPNYLKVGDTYRPVEERLNEWRRHYKDLEEVSRHKATINDEVFFRDYAVHKYLQQKSITQIPLDISKNVHSTEFFEDAEESDVSEAVDDIVKNYQKTDTYDYFNNLKEVVEFHYNRTQDFAPRENQQKVLDNFGTAIENDRDNLLMYAVMRFGKSATSIWCAKKMKSKLTVVVSAKADVKSEWKYTVESHKDFKNYRFIDKADLKRGVKLSDLYGKKFKTGSGDEEVCTNIVLFLTLQDLAGSTRSEE
;
A
#
# COMPACT_ATOMS: atom_id res chain seq x y z
N MET A 1 29.33 6.78 20.30
CA MET A 1 28.69 6.61 18.98
C MET A 1 28.00 7.92 18.63
N SER A 2 28.44 8.60 17.58
CA SER A 2 27.82 9.85 17.12
C SER A 2 26.38 9.57 16.67
N LYS A 3 25.39 10.16 17.35
CA LYS A 3 24.01 10.19 16.86
C LYS A 3 24.02 10.92 15.52
N ILE A 4 23.80 10.18 14.44
CA ILE A 4 23.61 10.77 13.12
C ILE A 4 22.35 11.64 13.20
N ASP A 5 22.49 12.92 12.88
CA ASP A 5 21.37 13.83 12.77
C ASP A 5 20.52 13.41 11.57
N THR A 6 19.34 12.88 11.85
CA THR A 6 18.40 12.35 10.85
C THR A 6 17.30 13.36 10.53
N SER A 7 17.39 14.60 11.02
CA SER A 7 16.35 15.62 10.84
C SER A 7 16.07 15.98 9.37
N GLU A 8 17.08 15.91 8.50
CA GLU A 8 16.90 16.11 7.06
C GLU A 8 16.27 14.89 6.37
N LEU A 9 16.62 13.68 6.81
CA LEU A 9 16.00 12.43 6.34
C LEU A 9 14.52 12.37 6.74
N GLN A 10 14.19 12.76 7.97
CA GLN A 10 12.81 12.80 8.47
C GLN A 10 11.90 13.77 7.69
N LYS A 11 12.46 14.78 7.02
CA LYS A 11 11.69 15.68 6.14
C LYS A 11 11.33 15.04 4.80
N ILE A 12 12.13 14.06 4.35
CA ILE A 12 11.97 13.37 3.06
C ILE A 12 11.12 12.10 3.20
N ILE A 13 11.08 11.52 4.41
CA ILE A 13 10.38 10.26 4.69
C ILE A 13 8.93 10.55 5.08
N THR A 14 7.98 10.26 4.18
CA THR A 14 6.55 10.49 4.42
C THR A 14 5.68 9.26 4.13
N GLY A 15 5.95 8.12 4.79
CA GLY A 15 5.09 6.93 4.70
C GLY A 15 5.20 5.99 5.91
N ARG A 16 4.08 5.74 6.59
CA ARG A 16 3.97 4.69 7.64
C ARG A 16 3.32 3.46 7.03
N VAL A 17 3.98 2.30 7.03
CA VAL A 17 3.35 1.03 6.64
C VAL A 17 2.79 0.33 7.87
N VAL A 18 1.50 -0.01 7.79
CA VAL A 18 0.78 -0.76 8.81
C VAL A 18 1.30 -2.21 8.79
N PRO A 19 1.95 -2.70 9.86
CA PRO A 19 2.33 -4.11 9.96
C PRO A 19 1.08 -4.98 9.99
N HIS A 20 1.18 -6.18 9.45
CA HIS A 20 0.10 -7.15 9.44
C HIS A 20 0.56 -8.47 10.05
N ILE A 21 -0.34 -9.09 10.82
CA ILE A 21 -0.29 -10.52 11.11
C ILE A 21 -0.95 -11.24 9.95
N TYR A 22 -0.29 -12.25 9.41
CA TYR A 22 -0.84 -13.12 8.37
C TYR A 22 -0.74 -14.57 8.81
N SER A 23 -1.66 -15.39 8.30
CA SER A 23 -1.63 -16.82 8.51
C SER A 23 -1.91 -17.60 7.23
N PHE A 24 -1.35 -18.80 7.12
CA PHE A 24 -1.58 -19.69 5.98
C PHE A 24 -1.46 -21.16 6.38
N VAL A 25 -2.10 -22.03 5.59
CA VAL A 25 -1.97 -23.49 5.65
C VAL A 25 -1.31 -24.02 4.38
N THR A 26 -0.81 -25.26 4.42
CA THR A 26 -0.24 -25.97 3.28
C THR A 26 -0.44 -27.47 3.45
N ASN A 27 -0.71 -28.19 2.37
CA ASN A 27 -0.78 -29.64 2.36
C ASN A 27 0.57 -30.31 2.65
N THR A 28 1.70 -29.58 2.52
CA THR A 28 3.01 -30.12 2.93
C THR A 28 3.10 -30.31 4.45
N LEU A 29 2.47 -29.44 5.23
CA LEU A 29 2.44 -29.49 6.70
C LEU A 29 0.96 -29.49 7.13
N PRO A 30 0.26 -30.62 6.99
CA PRO A 30 -1.15 -30.71 7.32
C PRO A 30 -1.37 -30.46 8.81
N ASN A 31 -2.51 -29.88 9.17
CA ASN A 31 -2.91 -29.54 10.53
C ASN A 31 -2.05 -28.46 11.22
N TYR A 32 -1.15 -27.81 10.48
CA TYR A 32 -0.37 -26.69 11.01
C TYR A 32 -0.80 -25.39 10.37
N LEU A 33 -1.14 -24.41 11.21
CA LEU A 33 -1.31 -23.03 10.80
C LEU A 33 -0.01 -22.29 11.03
N LYS A 34 0.51 -21.67 9.97
CA LYS A 34 1.61 -20.73 10.11
C LYS A 34 1.06 -19.36 10.49
N VAL A 35 1.65 -18.70 11.50
CA VAL A 35 1.28 -17.34 11.91
C VAL A 35 2.54 -16.47 11.98
N GLY A 36 2.63 -15.41 11.19
CA GLY A 36 3.79 -14.52 11.18
C GLY A 36 3.41 -13.05 10.98
N ASP A 37 4.40 -12.16 11.13
CA ASP A 37 4.22 -10.73 10.87
C ASP A 37 4.94 -10.24 9.60
N THR A 38 4.47 -9.12 9.03
CA THR A 38 5.12 -8.48 7.89
C THR A 38 4.87 -6.98 7.84
N TYR A 39 5.91 -6.22 7.47
CA TYR A 39 5.81 -4.81 7.06
C TYR A 39 5.66 -4.65 5.54
N ARG A 40 5.79 -5.73 4.78
CA ARG A 40 5.53 -5.77 3.33
C ARG A 40 4.06 -6.13 3.09
N PRO A 41 3.51 -5.87 1.90
CA PRO A 41 2.22 -6.44 1.52
C PRO A 41 2.15 -7.93 1.82
N VAL A 42 1.07 -8.39 2.45
CA VAL A 42 0.90 -9.81 2.84
C VAL A 42 1.09 -10.73 1.63
N GLU A 43 0.57 -10.36 0.47
CA GLU A 43 0.78 -11.11 -0.78
C GLU A 43 2.24 -11.32 -1.15
N GLU A 44 3.11 -10.32 -0.95
CA GLU A 44 4.53 -10.47 -1.24
C GLU A 44 5.19 -11.45 -0.28
N ARG A 45 4.81 -11.37 1.01
CA ARG A 45 5.27 -12.31 2.02
C ARG A 45 4.80 -13.74 1.74
N LEU A 46 3.53 -13.93 1.35
CA LEU A 46 3.01 -15.22 0.92
C LEU A 46 3.73 -15.74 -0.33
N ASN A 47 4.04 -14.88 -1.30
CA ASN A 47 4.80 -15.27 -2.49
C ASN A 47 6.25 -15.68 -2.19
N GLU A 48 6.88 -15.11 -1.16
CA GLU A 48 8.17 -15.60 -0.66
C GLU A 48 8.02 -17.03 -0.10
N TRP A 49 6.98 -17.28 0.70
CA TRP A 49 6.67 -18.62 1.22
C TRP A 49 6.27 -19.62 0.15
N ARG A 50 5.64 -19.19 -0.96
CA ARG A 50 5.29 -20.06 -2.11
C ARG A 50 6.52 -20.67 -2.78
N ARG A 51 7.72 -20.14 -2.54
CA ARG A 51 8.97 -20.77 -2.98
C ARG A 51 9.27 -22.07 -2.22
N HIS A 52 8.77 -22.19 -0.99
CA HIS A 52 8.93 -23.36 -0.12
C HIS A 52 7.66 -24.24 -0.08
N TYR A 53 6.49 -23.62 -0.08
CA TYR A 53 5.16 -24.26 -0.01
C TYR A 53 4.29 -23.77 -1.17
N LYS A 54 4.42 -24.40 -2.34
CA LYS A 54 3.75 -23.96 -3.58
C LYS A 54 2.22 -23.96 -3.47
N ASP A 55 1.72 -24.86 -2.63
CA ASP A 55 0.33 -25.17 -2.32
C ASP A 55 -0.20 -24.39 -1.11
N LEU A 56 0.51 -23.35 -0.65
CA LEU A 56 0.02 -22.57 0.49
C LEU A 56 -1.25 -21.79 0.14
N GLU A 57 -2.17 -21.75 1.10
CA GLU A 57 -3.43 -21.03 1.05
C GLU A 57 -3.52 -20.04 2.22
N GLU A 58 -3.79 -18.78 1.92
CA GLU A 58 -3.97 -17.75 2.95
C GLU A 58 -5.21 -18.08 3.78
N VAL A 59 -5.05 -18.05 5.11
CA VAL A 59 -6.15 -18.27 6.06
C VAL A 59 -6.66 -16.93 6.58
N SER A 60 -5.78 -16.09 7.11
CA SER A 60 -6.19 -14.81 7.69
C SER A 60 -5.16 -13.70 7.55
N ARG A 61 -5.66 -12.46 7.62
CA ARG A 61 -4.83 -11.25 7.74
C ARG A 61 -5.44 -10.23 8.68
N HIS A 62 -4.62 -9.68 9.57
CA HIS A 62 -5.04 -8.72 10.59
C HIS A 62 -4.05 -7.57 10.65
N LYS A 63 -4.54 -6.35 10.87
CA LYS A 63 -3.66 -5.21 11.16
C LYS A 63 -3.02 -5.41 12.52
N ALA A 64 -1.70 -5.28 12.60
CA ALA A 64 -0.94 -5.45 13.83
C ALA A 64 -0.72 -4.13 14.58
N THR A 65 -1.66 -3.17 14.47
CA THR A 65 -1.54 -1.82 15.05
C THR A 65 -2.57 -1.58 16.14
N ILE A 66 -2.14 -0.97 17.24
CA ILE A 66 -3.00 -0.47 18.30
C ILE A 66 -3.50 0.94 17.98
N ASN A 67 -2.58 1.79 17.53
CA ASN A 67 -2.85 3.16 17.08
C ASN A 67 -1.80 3.57 16.02
N ASP A 68 -1.74 4.85 15.67
CA ASP A 68 -0.87 5.36 14.59
C ASP A 68 0.64 5.24 14.87
N GLU A 69 1.03 4.96 16.12
CA GLU A 69 2.43 4.90 16.57
C GLU A 69 2.77 3.53 17.17
N VAL A 70 1.80 2.84 17.74
CA VAL A 70 1.99 1.61 18.50
C VAL A 70 1.49 0.40 17.73
N PHE A 71 2.32 -0.62 17.66
CA PHE A 71 2.04 -1.88 16.99
C PHE A 71 2.55 -3.07 17.80
N PHE A 72 2.08 -4.26 17.45
CA PHE A 72 2.54 -5.52 18.02
C PHE A 72 3.08 -6.45 16.93
N ARG A 73 3.80 -7.49 17.34
CA ARG A 73 4.42 -8.48 16.46
C ARG A 73 3.71 -9.81 16.60
N ASP A 74 3.98 -10.71 15.66
CA ASP A 74 3.56 -12.11 15.73
C ASP A 74 3.92 -12.80 17.04
N TYR A 75 5.03 -12.44 17.67
CA TYR A 75 5.38 -12.93 19.01
C TYR A 75 4.27 -12.76 20.06
N ALA A 76 3.49 -11.68 19.99
CA ALA A 76 2.36 -11.46 20.90
C ALA A 76 1.22 -12.45 20.62
N VAL A 77 0.96 -12.73 19.33
CA VAL A 77 -0.02 -13.74 18.90
C VAL A 77 0.44 -15.13 19.31
N HIS A 78 1.72 -15.46 19.09
CA HIS A 78 2.31 -16.73 19.51
C HIS A 78 2.16 -16.95 21.01
N LYS A 79 2.41 -15.91 21.83
CA LYS A 79 2.25 -15.96 23.28
C LYS A 79 0.80 -16.26 23.68
N TYR A 80 -0.19 -15.66 23.02
CA TYR A 80 -1.60 -15.96 23.26
C TYR A 80 -1.95 -17.40 22.91
N LEU A 81 -1.52 -17.89 21.73
CA LEU A 81 -1.77 -19.26 21.30
C LEU A 81 -1.15 -20.28 22.28
N GLN A 82 0.08 -20.02 22.74
CA GLN A 82 0.73 -20.84 23.77
C GLN A 82 -0.04 -20.83 25.10
N GLN A 83 -0.61 -19.69 25.51
CA GLN A 83 -1.45 -19.61 26.72
C GLN A 83 -2.75 -20.42 26.58
N LYS A 84 -3.28 -20.54 25.36
CA LYS A 84 -4.39 -21.45 25.01
C LYS A 84 -3.97 -22.93 24.93
N SER A 85 -2.71 -23.26 25.22
CA SER A 85 -2.15 -24.61 25.09
C SER A 85 -2.13 -25.15 23.65
N ILE A 86 -2.08 -24.26 22.66
CA ILE A 86 -1.87 -24.62 21.26
C ILE A 86 -0.38 -24.90 21.05
N THR A 87 -0.06 -26.10 20.57
CA THR A 87 1.32 -26.56 20.44
C THR A 87 2.04 -25.82 19.32
N GLN A 88 3.10 -25.10 19.67
CA GLN A 88 4.04 -24.53 18.71
C GLN A 88 5.13 -25.56 18.39
N ILE A 89 5.36 -25.84 17.11
CA ILE A 89 6.44 -26.73 16.70
C ILE A 89 7.61 -25.96 16.08
N PRO A 90 8.86 -26.23 16.50
CA PRO A 90 10.03 -25.79 15.76
C PRO A 90 10.32 -26.81 14.65
N LEU A 91 9.64 -26.76 13.50
CA LEU A 91 9.95 -27.71 12.42
C LEU A 91 9.73 -27.17 11.01
N ASP A 92 10.81 -27.21 10.21
CA ASP A 92 10.88 -28.06 9.02
C ASP A 92 12.35 -28.44 8.73
N ILE A 93 12.82 -29.53 9.35
CA ILE A 93 14.16 -30.10 9.12
C ILE A 93 14.28 -30.67 7.69
N SER A 94 13.15 -31.00 7.04
CA SER A 94 13.13 -31.65 5.73
C SER A 94 13.32 -30.67 4.56
N LYS A 95 12.85 -29.42 4.70
CA LYS A 95 13.02 -28.36 3.68
C LYS A 95 14.13 -27.36 3.98
N ASN A 96 14.90 -27.56 5.06
CA ASN A 96 15.95 -26.65 5.52
C ASN A 96 15.42 -25.23 5.84
N VAL A 97 14.16 -25.14 6.29
CA VAL A 97 13.49 -23.88 6.65
C VAL A 97 13.20 -23.91 8.14
N HIS A 98 14.05 -23.24 8.93
CA HIS A 98 13.79 -23.06 10.35
C HIS A 98 12.80 -21.92 10.55
N SER A 99 11.60 -22.25 11.03
CA SER A 99 10.61 -21.27 11.48
C SER A 99 9.92 -21.80 12.73
N THR A 100 9.81 -20.93 13.73
CA THR A 100 9.06 -21.20 14.97
C THR A 100 7.63 -20.67 14.87
N GLU A 101 7.10 -20.49 13.66
CA GLU A 101 5.83 -19.79 13.43
C GLU A 101 4.67 -20.76 13.14
N PHE A 102 4.84 -22.07 13.36
CA PHE A 102 3.83 -23.09 13.06
C PHE A 102 3.16 -23.61 14.34
N PHE A 103 1.83 -23.67 14.30
CA PHE A 103 0.97 -24.04 15.42
C PHE A 103 0.04 -25.19 15.01
N GLU A 104 0.06 -26.25 15.81
CA GLU A 104 -0.75 -27.46 15.60
C GLU A 104 -2.23 -27.18 15.92
N ASP A 105 -3.12 -27.59 15.02
CA ASP A 105 -4.57 -27.51 15.16
C ASP A 105 -5.11 -26.09 15.47
N ALA A 106 -4.33 -25.04 15.19
CA ALA A 106 -4.77 -23.67 15.32
C ALA A 106 -5.68 -23.26 14.15
N GLU A 107 -6.73 -22.50 14.45
CA GLU A 107 -7.70 -22.04 13.46
C GLU A 107 -7.65 -20.51 13.22
N GLU A 108 -8.36 -20.03 12.20
CA GLU A 108 -8.54 -18.59 11.94
C GLU A 108 -9.11 -17.85 13.16
N SER A 109 -10.03 -18.50 13.89
CA SER A 109 -10.67 -17.96 15.10
C SER A 109 -9.64 -17.69 16.19
N ASP A 110 -8.66 -18.58 16.40
CA ASP A 110 -7.63 -18.40 17.41
C ASP A 110 -6.73 -17.19 17.12
N VAL A 111 -6.37 -16.97 15.85
CA VAL A 111 -5.58 -15.80 15.44
C VAL A 111 -6.40 -14.51 15.61
N SER A 112 -7.69 -14.55 15.27
CA SER A 112 -8.59 -13.40 15.42
C SER A 112 -8.77 -13.03 16.88
N GLU A 113 -9.04 -14.02 17.74
CA GLU A 113 -9.18 -13.83 19.20
C GLU A 113 -7.89 -13.33 19.83
N ALA A 114 -6.73 -13.83 19.38
CA ALA A 114 -5.43 -13.34 19.83
C ALA A 114 -5.26 -11.85 19.53
N VAL A 115 -5.54 -11.44 18.29
CA VAL A 115 -5.45 -10.03 17.86
C VAL A 115 -6.37 -9.14 18.70
N ASP A 116 -7.61 -9.56 18.90
CA ASP A 116 -8.59 -8.81 19.70
C ASP A 116 -8.18 -8.69 21.16
N ASP A 117 -7.66 -9.78 21.76
CA ASP A 117 -7.17 -9.78 23.14
C ASP A 117 -5.96 -8.85 23.32
N ILE A 118 -4.98 -8.92 22.41
CA ILE A 118 -3.79 -8.05 22.42
C ILE A 118 -4.21 -6.58 22.33
N VAL A 119 -5.12 -6.24 21.41
CA VAL A 119 -5.61 -4.86 21.27
C VAL A 119 -6.34 -4.40 22.53
N LYS A 120 -7.18 -5.26 23.11
CA LYS A 120 -7.95 -4.94 24.31
C LYS A 120 -7.10 -4.76 25.56
N ASN A 121 -5.97 -5.47 25.66
CA ASN A 121 -5.11 -5.50 26.84
C ASN A 121 -3.96 -4.49 26.81
N TYR A 122 -3.83 -3.69 25.75
CA TYR A 122 -2.88 -2.58 25.70
C TYR A 122 -3.04 -1.62 26.90
N GLN A 123 -1.93 -1.36 27.62
CA GLN A 123 -1.87 -0.56 28.85
C GLN A 123 -2.70 -1.06 30.05
N LYS A 124 -3.39 -2.19 29.93
CA LYS A 124 -4.13 -2.82 31.05
C LYS A 124 -3.31 -3.89 31.75
N THR A 125 -2.46 -4.57 30.99
CA THR A 125 -1.60 -5.66 31.47
C THR A 125 -0.26 -5.61 30.77
N ASP A 126 0.77 -6.14 31.42
CA ASP A 126 2.10 -6.33 30.83
C ASP A 126 2.24 -7.68 30.11
N THR A 127 1.11 -8.21 29.60
CA THR A 127 1.07 -9.55 28.99
C THR A 127 1.80 -9.58 27.64
N TYR A 128 1.80 -8.49 26.87
CA TYR A 128 2.35 -8.47 25.51
C TYR A 128 3.37 -7.37 25.31
N ASP A 129 4.31 -7.61 24.40
CA ASP A 129 5.29 -6.60 23.98
C ASP A 129 4.70 -5.72 22.88
N TYR A 130 4.83 -4.41 23.07
CA TYR A 130 4.40 -3.39 22.11
C TYR A 130 5.59 -2.56 21.66
N PHE A 131 5.53 -2.12 20.41
CA PHE A 131 6.60 -1.38 19.75
C PHE A 131 6.07 -0.04 19.25
N ASN A 132 6.91 1.00 19.33
CA ASN A 132 6.58 2.38 18.94
C ASN A 132 7.36 2.88 17.71
N ASN A 133 8.35 2.10 17.24
CA ASN A 133 9.20 2.44 16.10
C ASN A 133 8.74 1.67 14.86
N LEU A 134 7.59 2.04 14.30
CA LEU A 134 7.20 1.56 12.98
C LEU A 134 8.37 1.87 12.03
N LYS A 135 8.96 0.83 11.40
CA LYS A 135 9.99 1.05 10.38
C LYS A 135 9.38 1.93 9.30
N GLU A 136 9.86 3.17 9.21
CA GLU A 136 9.45 4.06 8.13
C GLU A 136 9.95 3.45 6.82
N VAL A 137 9.02 3.06 5.96
CA VAL A 137 9.37 2.82 4.56
C VAL A 137 9.59 4.20 3.97
N VAL A 138 10.77 4.41 3.39
CA VAL A 138 11.08 5.67 2.70
C VAL A 138 10.22 5.74 1.45
N GLU A 139 9.03 6.30 1.57
CA GLU A 139 8.21 6.69 0.43
C GLU A 139 8.73 8.02 -0.08
N PHE A 140 9.26 8.01 -1.29
CA PHE A 140 9.73 9.22 -1.95
C PHE A 140 8.53 9.99 -2.49
N HIS A 141 8.30 11.20 -2.00
CA HIS A 141 7.30 12.14 -2.50
C HIS A 141 7.95 13.42 -3.01
N TYR A 142 7.41 13.99 -4.08
CA TYR A 142 7.94 15.24 -4.64
C TYR A 142 7.38 16.47 -3.91
N ASN A 143 8.22 17.50 -3.80
CA ASN A 143 7.82 18.79 -3.23
C ASN A 143 6.89 19.52 -4.21
N ARG A 144 5.81 20.13 -3.69
CA ARG A 144 4.82 20.86 -4.50
C ARG A 144 5.31 22.27 -4.87
N THR A 145 6.34 22.34 -5.72
CA THR A 145 7.01 23.60 -6.08
C THR A 145 6.70 24.08 -7.50
N GLN A 146 6.25 23.20 -8.39
CA GLN A 146 6.03 23.53 -9.80
C GLN A 146 4.79 24.41 -9.97
N ASP A 147 4.95 25.50 -10.70
CA ASP A 147 3.93 26.53 -10.88
C ASP A 147 4.06 27.12 -12.28
N PHE A 148 3.53 26.41 -13.27
CA PHE A 148 3.52 26.87 -14.64
C PHE A 148 2.13 26.66 -15.25
N ALA A 149 1.71 27.60 -16.09
CA ALA A 149 0.46 27.47 -16.84
C ALA A 149 0.62 26.50 -18.02
N PRO A 150 -0.48 25.91 -18.52
CA PRO A 150 -0.49 25.20 -19.78
C PRO A 150 0.06 26.10 -20.91
N ARG A 151 0.91 25.52 -21.77
CA ARG A 151 1.33 26.17 -23.03
C ARG A 151 0.13 26.36 -23.95
N GLU A 152 0.22 27.28 -24.91
CA GLU A 152 -0.88 27.61 -25.83
C GLU A 152 -1.48 26.36 -26.51
N ASN A 153 -0.65 25.43 -26.96
CA ASN A 153 -1.12 24.18 -27.57
C ASN A 153 -1.79 23.22 -26.56
N GLN A 154 -1.35 23.21 -25.31
CA GLN A 154 -2.00 22.45 -24.23
C GLN A 154 -3.33 23.11 -23.83
N GLN A 155 -3.38 24.44 -23.79
CA GLN A 155 -4.60 25.19 -23.50
C GLN A 155 -5.68 24.92 -24.55
N LYS A 156 -5.31 24.94 -25.85
CA LYS A 156 -6.23 24.54 -26.94
C LYS A 156 -6.81 23.14 -26.74
N VAL A 157 -6.00 22.19 -26.26
CA VAL A 157 -6.50 20.84 -25.93
C VAL A 157 -7.49 20.87 -24.77
N LEU A 158 -7.22 21.64 -23.71
CA LEU A 158 -8.13 21.79 -22.57
C LEU A 158 -9.46 22.43 -22.97
N ASP A 159 -9.45 23.39 -23.90
CA ASP A 159 -10.65 24.06 -24.39
C ASP A 159 -11.48 23.15 -25.30
N ASN A 160 -10.83 22.43 -26.22
CA ASN A 160 -11.47 21.41 -27.05
C ASN A 160 -12.05 20.26 -26.21
N PHE A 161 -11.31 19.82 -25.19
CA PHE A 161 -11.78 18.79 -24.26
C PHE A 161 -13.02 19.25 -23.48
N GLY A 162 -13.00 20.49 -22.96
CA GLY A 162 -14.16 21.09 -22.29
C GLY A 162 -15.39 21.14 -23.20
N THR A 163 -15.21 21.65 -24.42
CA THR A 163 -16.26 21.69 -25.45
C THR A 163 -16.79 20.28 -25.76
N ALA A 164 -15.91 19.27 -25.84
CA ALA A 164 -16.33 17.91 -26.13
C ALA A 164 -17.20 17.30 -25.01
N ILE A 165 -16.83 17.53 -23.75
CA ILE A 165 -17.64 17.07 -22.60
C ILE A 165 -18.97 17.80 -22.53
N GLU A 166 -19.00 19.11 -22.78
CA GLU A 166 -20.24 19.89 -22.84
C GLU A 166 -21.19 19.41 -23.96
N ASN A 167 -20.66 18.70 -24.96
CA ASN A 167 -21.43 18.04 -26.02
C ASN A 167 -21.59 16.52 -25.77
N ASP A 168 -21.57 16.09 -24.50
CA ASP A 168 -21.81 14.71 -24.06
C ASP A 168 -20.92 13.65 -24.74
N ARG A 169 -19.64 13.99 -25.00
CA ARG A 169 -18.67 13.02 -25.55
C ARG A 169 -17.86 12.34 -24.44
N ASP A 170 -17.98 11.02 -24.38
CA ASP A 170 -17.29 10.20 -23.37
C ASP A 170 -15.96 9.61 -23.85
N ASN A 171 -15.85 9.33 -25.16
CA ASN A 171 -14.67 8.70 -25.76
C ASN A 171 -13.87 9.71 -26.56
N LEU A 172 -12.76 10.18 -25.98
CA LEU A 172 -11.95 11.24 -26.54
C LEU A 172 -10.52 10.76 -26.82
N LEU A 173 -9.98 11.21 -27.95
CA LEU A 173 -8.59 10.95 -28.33
C LEU A 173 -7.81 12.26 -28.33
N MET A 174 -6.78 12.32 -27.49
CA MET A 174 -5.82 13.44 -27.49
C MET A 174 -4.64 13.12 -28.41
N TYR A 175 -4.56 13.80 -29.55
CA TYR A 175 -3.37 13.73 -30.40
C TYR A 175 -2.22 14.56 -29.78
N ALA A 176 -1.18 13.88 -29.31
CA ALA A 176 -0.09 14.52 -28.57
C ALA A 176 1.30 13.99 -28.94
N VAL A 177 2.09 14.84 -29.60
CA VAL A 177 3.49 14.56 -29.99
C VAL A 177 4.41 14.36 -28.78
N MET A 178 5.65 13.92 -29.02
CA MET A 178 6.65 13.82 -27.94
C MET A 178 6.94 15.20 -27.31
N ARG A 179 7.26 15.23 -26.01
CA ARG A 179 7.46 16.48 -25.24
C ARG A 179 6.25 17.44 -25.18
N PHE A 180 5.06 17.00 -25.61
CA PHE A 180 3.82 17.74 -25.44
C PHE A 180 3.42 17.97 -23.97
N GLY A 181 3.94 17.17 -23.02
CA GLY A 181 3.51 17.23 -21.62
C GLY A 181 2.19 16.51 -21.40
N LYS A 182 2.06 15.31 -21.99
CA LYS A 182 0.85 14.48 -21.95
C LYS A 182 0.32 14.26 -20.53
N SER A 183 1.19 13.95 -19.58
CA SER A 183 0.82 13.69 -18.19
C SER A 183 0.11 14.90 -17.57
N ALA A 184 0.76 16.08 -17.61
CA ALA A 184 0.19 17.31 -17.07
C ALA A 184 -1.14 17.70 -17.75
N THR A 185 -1.18 17.67 -19.10
CA THR A 185 -2.42 17.98 -19.84
C THR A 185 -3.56 17.03 -19.50
N SER A 186 -3.28 15.75 -19.30
CA SER A 186 -4.31 14.77 -18.93
C SER A 186 -4.87 15.03 -17.53
N ILE A 187 -4.02 15.36 -16.55
CA ILE A 187 -4.49 15.68 -15.19
C ILE A 187 -5.22 17.04 -15.18
N TRP A 188 -4.82 18.01 -15.99
CA TRP A 188 -5.60 19.25 -16.16
C TRP A 188 -6.98 18.98 -16.80
N CYS A 189 -7.08 18.08 -17.79
CA CYS A 189 -8.39 17.63 -18.31
C CYS A 189 -9.24 17.03 -17.19
N ALA A 190 -8.67 16.12 -16.38
CA ALA A 190 -9.36 15.52 -15.23
C ALA A 190 -9.83 16.57 -14.21
N LYS A 191 -8.99 17.58 -13.92
CA LYS A 191 -9.34 18.73 -13.08
C LYS A 191 -10.50 19.53 -13.68
N LYS A 192 -10.49 19.80 -14.99
CA LYS A 192 -11.54 20.56 -15.70
C LYS A 192 -12.90 19.87 -15.61
N MET A 193 -12.94 18.54 -15.75
CA MET A 193 -14.16 17.76 -15.58
C MET A 193 -14.51 17.46 -14.11
N LYS A 194 -13.77 18.03 -13.15
CA LYS A 194 -13.96 17.85 -11.70
C LYS A 194 -13.92 16.37 -11.27
N SER A 195 -13.08 15.57 -11.91
CA SER A 195 -12.95 14.14 -11.59
C SER A 195 -12.40 13.94 -10.18
N LYS A 196 -13.12 13.15 -9.35
CA LYS A 196 -12.63 12.74 -8.02
C LYS A 196 -11.64 11.59 -8.09
N LEU A 197 -11.83 10.65 -9.03
CA LEU A 197 -10.95 9.52 -9.28
C LEU A 197 -10.51 9.51 -10.74
N THR A 198 -9.21 9.66 -10.97
CA THR A 198 -8.60 9.56 -12.30
C THR A 198 -7.76 8.29 -12.36
N VAL A 199 -8.15 7.33 -13.21
CA VAL A 199 -7.38 6.10 -13.42
C VAL A 199 -6.49 6.28 -14.64
N VAL A 200 -5.19 6.19 -14.44
CA VAL A 200 -4.16 6.23 -15.48
C VAL A 200 -3.69 4.80 -15.73
N VAL A 201 -3.91 4.32 -16.96
CA VAL A 201 -3.49 2.98 -17.39
C VAL A 201 -2.38 3.10 -18.42
N SER A 202 -1.27 2.39 -18.22
CA SER A 202 -0.12 2.43 -19.13
C SER A 202 0.42 1.03 -19.46
N ALA A 203 0.83 0.81 -20.71
CA ALA A 203 1.61 -0.38 -21.09
C ALA A 203 3.07 -0.31 -20.61
N LYS A 204 3.51 0.87 -20.18
CA LYS A 204 4.91 1.22 -19.94
C LYS A 204 5.08 1.64 -18.47
N ALA A 205 5.64 0.75 -17.64
CA ALA A 205 5.72 0.94 -16.19
C ALA A 205 6.65 2.09 -15.76
N ASP A 206 7.71 2.37 -16.52
CA ASP A 206 8.71 3.42 -16.23
C ASP A 206 8.15 4.85 -16.39
N VAL A 207 6.98 5.04 -17.00
CA VAL A 207 6.32 6.36 -17.00
C VAL A 207 5.66 6.70 -15.67
N LYS A 208 5.55 5.75 -14.73
CA LYS A 208 4.93 5.96 -13.42
C LYS A 208 5.54 7.13 -12.67
N SER A 209 6.87 7.27 -12.69
CA SER A 209 7.58 8.36 -12.02
C SER A 209 7.19 9.72 -12.58
N GLU A 210 7.02 9.85 -13.89
CA GLU A 210 6.57 11.10 -14.54
C GLU A 210 5.14 11.49 -14.14
N TRP A 211 4.23 10.50 -14.04
CA TRP A 211 2.87 10.74 -13.55
C TRP A 211 2.87 11.10 -12.06
N LYS A 212 3.64 10.40 -11.24
CA LYS A 212 3.81 10.71 -9.82
C LYS A 212 4.35 12.12 -9.63
N TYR A 213 5.43 12.46 -10.33
CA TYR A 213 6.03 13.80 -10.34
C TYR A 213 4.99 14.86 -10.69
N THR A 214 4.28 14.67 -11.81
CA THR A 214 3.24 15.62 -12.26
C THR A 214 2.22 15.91 -11.16
N VAL A 215 1.65 14.87 -10.54
CA VAL A 215 0.56 15.01 -9.54
C VAL A 215 1.06 15.61 -8.23
N GLU A 216 2.24 15.20 -7.76
CA GLU A 216 2.77 15.62 -6.48
C GLU A 216 3.45 16.99 -6.54
N SER A 217 4.14 17.32 -7.63
CA SER A 217 4.98 18.51 -7.68
C SER A 217 4.25 19.78 -8.11
N HIS A 218 3.13 19.69 -8.83
CA HIS A 218 2.46 20.87 -9.40
C HIS A 218 1.42 21.48 -8.46
N LYS A 219 1.43 22.80 -8.29
CA LYS A 219 0.53 23.53 -7.38
C LYS A 219 -0.95 23.39 -7.76
N ASP A 220 -1.24 23.28 -9.05
CA ASP A 220 -2.62 23.06 -9.52
C ASP A 220 -3.29 21.79 -8.98
N PHE A 221 -2.49 20.80 -8.60
CA PHE A 221 -2.97 19.51 -8.11
C PHE A 221 -2.85 19.42 -6.58
N LYS A 222 -2.86 20.57 -5.89
CA LYS A 222 -3.08 20.62 -4.44
C LYS A 222 -4.29 19.75 -4.08
N ASN A 223 -4.16 18.96 -3.00
CA ASN A 223 -5.15 18.00 -2.51
C ASN A 223 -5.34 16.75 -3.40
N TYR A 224 -4.57 16.59 -4.48
CA TYR A 224 -4.54 15.35 -5.26
C TYR A 224 -3.54 14.39 -4.63
N ARG A 225 -3.98 13.14 -4.44
CA ARG A 225 -3.14 12.06 -3.94
C ARG A 225 -2.85 11.07 -5.06
N PHE A 226 -1.56 10.83 -5.31
CA PHE A 226 -1.11 9.78 -6.21
C PHE A 226 -1.15 8.43 -5.48
N ILE A 227 -1.72 7.42 -6.14
CA ILE A 227 -1.85 6.06 -5.64
C ILE A 227 -1.40 5.10 -6.75
N ASP A 228 -0.71 4.03 -6.40
CA ASP A 228 -0.33 2.97 -7.32
C ASP A 228 -0.70 1.56 -6.82
N LYS A 229 -0.33 0.53 -7.58
CA LYS A 229 -0.56 -0.88 -7.21
C LYS A 229 -0.02 -1.22 -5.81
N ALA A 230 1.14 -0.69 -5.42
CA ALA A 230 1.76 -1.01 -4.15
C ALA A 230 0.95 -0.44 -2.97
N ASP A 231 0.32 0.72 -3.13
CA ASP A 231 -0.65 1.23 -2.15
C ASP A 231 -1.86 0.30 -2.02
N LEU A 232 -2.45 -0.12 -3.14
CA LEU A 232 -3.61 -1.03 -3.13
C LEU A 232 -3.28 -2.36 -2.46
N LYS A 233 -2.10 -2.93 -2.75
CA LYS A 233 -1.61 -4.17 -2.13
C LYS A 233 -1.39 -4.04 -0.61
N ARG A 234 -1.13 -2.84 -0.10
CA ARG A 234 -1.04 -2.56 1.34
C ARG A 234 -2.41 -2.42 2.01
N GLY A 235 -3.50 -2.69 1.28
CA GLY A 235 -4.86 -2.63 1.80
C GLY A 235 -5.44 -1.21 1.82
N VAL A 236 -4.84 -0.26 1.09
CA VAL A 236 -5.41 1.08 0.94
C VAL A 236 -6.71 0.98 0.15
N LYS A 237 -7.83 1.28 0.82
CA LYS A 237 -9.12 1.48 0.17
C LYS A 237 -9.23 2.92 -0.29
N LEU A 238 -9.47 3.14 -1.58
CA LEU A 238 -9.52 4.49 -2.16
C LEU A 238 -10.62 5.37 -1.52
N SER A 239 -11.75 4.77 -1.18
CA SER A 239 -12.85 5.44 -0.48
C SER A 239 -12.41 6.10 0.82
N ASP A 240 -11.51 5.45 1.55
CA ASP A 240 -11.11 5.82 2.90
C ASP A 240 -10.10 6.97 2.89
N LEU A 241 -9.55 7.30 1.71
CA LEU A 241 -8.60 8.38 1.53
C LEU A 241 -9.27 9.75 1.48
N TYR A 242 -10.48 9.84 0.96
CA TYR A 242 -11.17 11.12 0.81
C TYR A 242 -11.39 11.78 2.18
N GLY A 243 -11.01 13.05 2.29
CA GLY A 243 -11.08 13.82 3.53
C GLY A 243 -9.98 13.50 4.55
N LYS A 244 -9.08 12.55 4.27
CA LYS A 244 -7.92 12.28 5.12
C LYS A 244 -6.78 13.24 4.81
N LYS A 245 -6.09 13.64 5.87
CA LYS A 245 -4.85 14.40 5.80
C LYS A 245 -3.71 13.51 5.30
N PHE A 246 -2.82 14.07 4.49
CA PHE A 246 -1.59 13.44 4.04
C PHE A 246 -0.47 14.49 3.96
N LYS A 247 0.77 14.05 4.04
CA LYS A 247 1.94 14.92 3.91
C LYS A 247 2.47 14.90 2.48
N THR A 248 2.84 16.06 1.96
CA THR A 248 3.56 16.19 0.69
C THR A 248 5.06 15.92 0.89
N GLY A 249 5.84 15.90 -0.21
CA GLY A 249 7.31 15.79 -0.11
C GLY A 249 7.98 16.94 0.65
N SER A 250 7.33 18.11 0.73
CA SER A 250 7.81 19.24 1.54
C SER A 250 7.43 19.12 3.02
N GLY A 251 6.66 18.09 3.41
CA GLY A 251 6.15 17.91 4.76
C GLY A 251 4.87 18.71 5.05
N ASP A 252 4.36 19.47 4.07
CA ASP A 252 3.11 20.22 4.21
C ASP A 252 1.92 19.26 4.31
N GLU A 253 0.94 19.63 5.12
CA GLU A 253 -0.28 18.85 5.29
C GLU A 253 -1.36 19.29 4.29
N GLU A 254 -1.88 18.33 3.52
CA GLU A 254 -2.99 18.49 2.58
C GLU A 254 -4.13 17.53 2.91
N VAL A 255 -5.34 17.83 2.46
CA VAL A 255 -6.51 16.96 2.63
C VAL A 255 -6.83 16.33 1.28
N CYS A 256 -6.92 15.01 1.19
CA CYS A 256 -7.19 14.34 -0.07
C CYS A 256 -8.62 14.60 -0.55
N THR A 257 -8.76 15.28 -1.68
CA THR A 257 -10.05 15.53 -2.34
C THR A 257 -10.17 14.80 -3.68
N ASN A 258 -9.03 14.47 -4.29
CA ASN A 258 -8.93 13.82 -5.58
C ASN A 258 -7.85 12.73 -5.53
N ILE A 259 -8.06 11.66 -6.28
CA ILE A 259 -7.14 10.52 -6.37
C ILE A 259 -6.72 10.34 -7.83
N VAL A 260 -5.43 10.18 -8.06
CA VAL A 260 -4.88 9.72 -9.33
C VAL A 260 -4.30 8.32 -9.10
N LEU A 261 -4.96 7.30 -9.64
CA LEU A 261 -4.54 5.92 -9.54
C LEU A 261 -3.76 5.52 -10.80
N PHE A 262 -2.48 5.19 -10.64
CA PHE A 262 -1.67 4.65 -11.74
C PHE A 262 -1.63 3.12 -11.71
N LEU A 263 -1.98 2.50 -12.83
CA LEU A 263 -1.91 1.06 -13.04
C LEU A 263 -1.22 0.77 -14.37
N THR A 264 -0.51 -0.35 -14.43
CA THR A 264 -0.03 -0.90 -15.70
C THR A 264 -1.08 -1.84 -16.31
N LEU A 265 -0.98 -2.14 -17.60
CA LEU A 265 -1.81 -3.18 -18.21
C LEU A 265 -1.62 -4.54 -17.51
N GLN A 266 -0.41 -4.87 -17.07
CA GLN A 266 -0.17 -6.09 -16.30
C GLN A 266 -0.88 -6.09 -14.94
N ASP A 267 -1.12 -4.91 -14.34
CA ASP A 267 -1.82 -4.81 -13.07
C ASP A 267 -3.32 -5.09 -13.23
N LEU A 268 -3.89 -4.75 -14.39
CA LEU A 268 -5.30 -4.95 -14.71
C LEU A 268 -5.62 -6.32 -15.29
N ALA A 269 -4.67 -6.96 -15.97
CA ALA A 269 -4.86 -8.28 -16.57
C ALA A 269 -5.13 -9.39 -15.53
N GLY A 270 -4.90 -9.11 -14.23
CA GLY A 270 -4.92 -10.13 -13.18
C GLY A 270 -3.79 -11.14 -13.38
N SER A 271 -3.61 -12.05 -12.43
CA SER A 271 -2.77 -13.23 -12.66
C SER A 271 -3.51 -14.17 -13.60
N THR A 272 -3.52 -13.90 -14.90
CA THR A 272 -3.74 -14.95 -15.91
C THR A 272 -2.53 -15.88 -15.90
N ARG A 273 -2.46 -16.72 -14.86
CA ARG A 273 -1.97 -18.08 -14.96
C ARG A 273 -3.20 -18.96 -15.04
N SER A 274 -3.86 -18.93 -16.20
CA SER A 274 -4.61 -20.09 -16.64
C SER A 274 -3.58 -21.20 -16.86
N GLU A 275 -3.87 -22.35 -16.27
CA GLU A 275 -3.19 -23.62 -16.36
C GLU A 275 -2.76 -23.95 -17.80
N GLU A 276 -1.51 -24.40 -17.94
CA GLU A 276 -1.12 -25.51 -18.82
C GLU A 276 -0.11 -26.39 -18.06
#